data_AF-A0A8H5BDF7-F1
#
_entry.id   AF-A0A8H5BDF7-F1
#
_cell.length_a   1.000
_cell.length_b   1.000
_cell.length_c   1.000
_cell.angle_alpha   90.00
_cell.angle_beta   90.00
_cell.angle_gamma   90.00
#
_symmetry.space_group_name_H-M   'P 1'
#
loop_
_entity.id
_entity.type
_entity.pdbx_description
1 polymer ?
#
loop_
_entity_poly.entity_id
_entity_poly.type
_entity_poly.pdbx_seq_one_letter_code
_entity_poly.pdbx_strand_id
1 'polypeptide(L)'
;MDMEAIFDNKTDVLNAKLHTTHDNSVIYAVSTDQTMWTRTLTYVKDMNPALSLSPSHSSSLPPPSYHSYAAPGLSPGVGGLEVIGINGAAGVGGGGGGAVMSRRVYGGSCMAGGSGASAGPGVVVGVINWAQKTFEVHGQRRAIKDIRRKAKGLRNKSRYWKWGEGREEFDVVYRDGGWEAACTSTGAVEGKLSVPYRPHLFGKTKPIVLELSRTALKHDEVFLILIFIYCEVKRQEKT
;
A
#
# COMPACT_ATOMS: atom_id res chain seq x y z
N MET A 1 20.17 5.98 -9.74
CA MET A 1 20.05 4.65 -9.10
C MET A 1 18.61 4.50 -8.73
N ASP A 2 17.88 4.02 -9.72
CA ASP A 2 16.56 3.43 -9.56
C ASP A 2 16.74 2.11 -8.82
N MET A 3 15.66 1.61 -8.23
CA MET A 3 15.66 0.34 -7.53
C MET A 3 15.21 -0.74 -8.50
N GLU A 4 16.02 -1.79 -8.61
CA GLU A 4 15.69 -3.00 -9.35
C GLU A 4 15.65 -4.16 -8.36
N ALA A 5 14.56 -4.91 -8.39
CA ALA A 5 14.33 -6.04 -7.51
C ALA A 5 13.78 -7.25 -8.28
N ILE A 6 14.18 -8.44 -7.86
CA ILE A 6 13.79 -9.71 -8.45
C ILE A 6 12.91 -10.47 -7.48
N PHE A 7 11.79 -11.01 -7.98
CA PHE A 7 11.01 -11.99 -7.23
C PHE A 7 11.74 -13.34 -7.22
N ASP A 8 12.02 -13.89 -6.04
CA ASP A 8 12.65 -15.21 -5.89
C ASP A 8 11.79 -16.34 -6.51
N ASN A 9 10.48 -16.20 -6.43
CA ASN A 9 9.51 -17.06 -7.06
C ASN A 9 9.24 -16.59 -8.49
N LYS A 10 9.83 -17.30 -9.45
CA LYS A 10 9.79 -16.97 -10.88
C LYS A 10 8.40 -17.02 -11.51
N THR A 11 7.44 -17.66 -10.84
CA THR A 11 6.11 -17.94 -11.41
C THR A 11 4.95 -17.33 -10.64
N ASP A 12 5.16 -16.95 -9.38
CA ASP A 12 4.08 -16.47 -8.52
C ASP A 12 4.54 -15.25 -7.70
N VAL A 13 3.82 -14.14 -7.87
CA VAL A 13 4.05 -12.90 -7.11
C VAL A 13 3.42 -12.93 -5.71
N LEU A 14 2.52 -13.88 -5.42
CA LEU A 14 1.73 -13.92 -4.19
C LEU A 14 2.49 -14.50 -2.99
N ASN A 15 3.56 -15.25 -3.23
CA ASN A 15 4.37 -15.92 -2.22
C ASN A 15 5.85 -15.85 -2.65
N ALA A 16 6.41 -14.66 -2.51
CA ALA A 16 7.73 -14.33 -3.05
C ALA A 16 8.44 -13.30 -2.18
N LYS A 17 9.77 -13.33 -2.20
CA LYS A 17 10.64 -12.30 -1.67
C LYS A 17 11.17 -11.44 -2.81
N LEU A 18 11.24 -10.15 -2.57
CA LEU A 18 11.87 -9.20 -3.47
C LEU A 18 13.31 -9.03 -3.03
N HIS A 19 14.23 -9.42 -3.89
CA HIS A 19 15.67 -9.28 -3.71
C HIS A 19 16.19 -8.12 -4.53
N THR A 20 16.99 -7.24 -3.94
CA THR A 20 17.71 -6.20 -4.69
C THR A 20 18.69 -6.85 -5.68
N THR A 21 18.85 -6.26 -6.87
CA THR A 21 19.79 -6.82 -7.86
C THR A 21 21.26 -6.57 -7.51
N HIS A 22 21.54 -5.51 -6.76
CA HIS A 22 22.91 -5.09 -6.44
C HIS A 22 23.61 -6.03 -5.43
N ASP A 23 22.90 -6.42 -4.37
CA ASP A 23 23.46 -7.19 -3.24
C ASP A 23 22.63 -8.41 -2.85
N ASN A 24 21.55 -8.71 -3.59
CA ASN A 24 20.65 -9.84 -3.35
C ASN A 24 20.00 -9.83 -1.95
N SER A 25 19.92 -8.66 -1.30
CA SER A 25 19.30 -8.50 0.00
C SER A 25 17.78 -8.50 -0.12
N VAL A 26 17.11 -9.13 0.85
CA VAL A 26 15.64 -9.16 0.88
C VAL A 26 15.14 -7.85 1.45
N ILE A 27 14.38 -7.12 0.64
CA ILE A 27 13.78 -5.84 1.02
C ILE A 27 12.30 -6.00 1.36
N TYR A 28 11.58 -6.84 0.62
CA TYR A 28 10.18 -7.14 0.89
C TYR A 28 9.91 -8.64 0.84
N ALA A 29 8.97 -9.08 1.66
CA ALA A 29 8.36 -10.39 1.56
C ALA A 29 6.87 -10.25 1.27
N VAL A 30 6.43 -10.87 0.19
CA VAL A 30 5.03 -10.99 -0.21
C VAL A 30 4.52 -12.36 0.21
N SER A 31 3.40 -12.38 0.94
CA SER A 31 2.74 -13.60 1.37
C SER A 31 1.23 -13.47 1.23
N THR A 32 0.55 -14.55 0.86
CA THR A 32 -0.90 -14.52 0.64
C THR A 32 -1.61 -15.62 1.42
N ASP A 33 -2.56 -15.20 2.26
CA ASP A 33 -3.46 -16.10 2.95
C ASP A 33 -4.56 -16.58 2.00
N GLN A 34 -4.55 -17.88 1.74
CA GLN A 34 -5.56 -18.55 0.94
C GLN A 34 -6.48 -19.37 1.86
N THR A 35 -7.78 -19.22 1.66
CA THR A 35 -8.75 -20.21 2.15
C THR A 35 -8.95 -21.28 1.08
N MET A 36 -9.63 -22.39 1.41
CA MET A 36 -9.88 -23.49 0.45
C MET A 36 -10.53 -23.06 -0.87
N TRP A 37 -11.12 -21.86 -0.94
CA TRP A 37 -11.89 -21.41 -2.11
C TRP A 37 -11.54 -20.00 -2.60
N THR A 38 -10.83 -19.18 -1.82
CA THR A 38 -10.52 -17.81 -2.23
C THR A 38 -9.27 -17.25 -1.56
N ARG A 39 -8.61 -16.33 -2.26
CA ARG A 39 -7.60 -15.42 -1.69
C ARG A 39 -8.30 -14.47 -0.73
N THR A 40 -7.69 -14.27 0.44
CA THR A 40 -8.27 -13.42 1.49
C THR A 40 -7.45 -12.15 1.62
N LEU A 41 -6.17 -12.30 1.96
CA LEU A 41 -5.25 -11.21 2.25
C LEU A 41 -3.90 -11.49 1.59
N THR A 42 -3.32 -10.48 0.94
CA THR A 42 -1.91 -10.49 0.55
C THR A 42 -1.21 -9.42 1.35
N TYR A 43 -0.09 -9.76 1.99
CA TYR A 43 0.73 -8.85 2.78
C TYR A 43 2.04 -8.58 2.07
N VAL A 44 2.47 -7.32 2.10
CA VAL A 44 3.82 -6.89 1.77
C VAL A 44 4.48 -6.48 3.08
N LYS A 45 5.52 -7.23 3.47
CA LYS A 45 6.29 -6.99 4.69
C LYS A 45 7.64 -6.40 4.32
N ASP A 46 8.00 -5.30 4.95
CA ASP A 46 9.35 -4.74 4.91
C ASP A 46 10.27 -5.63 5.78
N MET A 47 11.32 -6.13 5.15
CA MET A 47 12.30 -7.04 5.76
C MET A 47 13.55 -6.31 6.27
N ASN A 48 13.69 -5.03 5.94
CA ASN A 48 14.68 -4.14 6.50
C ASN A 48 13.99 -2.88 7.00
N PRO A 49 13.06 -3.01 7.98
CA PRO A 49 12.51 -1.82 8.61
C PRO A 49 13.70 -1.05 9.12
N ALA A 50 13.91 0.17 8.58
CA ALA A 50 14.87 1.09 9.16
C ALA A 50 14.64 1.01 10.66
N LEU A 51 15.72 0.82 11.44
CA LEU A 51 15.71 0.76 12.90
C LEU A 51 15.14 2.09 13.41
N SER A 52 13.85 2.29 13.18
CA SER A 52 13.02 3.32 13.68
C SER A 52 13.03 2.99 15.13
N LEU A 53 13.89 3.75 15.81
CA LEU A 53 14.07 3.80 17.25
C LEU A 53 12.78 3.27 17.82
N SER A 54 12.85 2.03 18.32
CA SER A 54 11.80 1.49 19.15
C SER A 54 11.39 2.66 20.03
N PRO A 55 10.08 2.98 20.17
CA PRO A 55 9.66 3.87 21.23
C PRO A 55 10.05 3.15 22.51
N SER A 56 11.32 3.26 22.89
CA SER A 56 11.80 3.12 24.22
C SER A 56 10.84 4.03 24.94
N HIS A 57 9.95 3.37 25.67
CA HIS A 57 9.10 3.98 26.65
C HIS A 57 9.91 5.13 27.20
N SER A 58 9.48 6.37 26.94
CA SER A 58 10.03 7.50 27.65
C SER A 58 9.66 7.21 29.09
N SER A 59 10.58 6.55 29.78
CA SER A 59 10.64 6.48 31.22
C SER A 59 10.50 7.92 31.64
N SER A 60 9.32 8.21 32.16
CA SER A 60 8.84 9.49 32.63
C SER A 60 9.96 10.15 33.42
N LEU A 61 10.71 11.04 32.77
CA LEU A 61 11.45 12.03 33.53
C LEU A 61 10.36 12.89 34.17
N PRO A 62 10.36 13.05 35.50
CA PRO A 62 9.41 13.91 36.17
C PRO A 62 9.51 15.30 35.54
N PRO A 63 8.37 16.00 35.35
CA PRO A 63 8.39 17.34 34.78
C PRO A 63 9.32 18.23 35.63
N PRO A 64 10.17 19.07 35.01
CA PRO A 64 10.89 20.08 35.75
C PRO A 64 9.87 20.99 36.43
N SER A 65 10.00 21.13 37.75
CA SER A 65 9.19 22.02 38.57
C SER A 65 9.32 23.46 38.05
N TYR A 66 8.26 23.92 37.38
CA TYR A 66 8.13 25.29 36.89
C TYR A 66 7.98 26.24 38.09
N HIS A 67 8.98 27.10 38.31
CA HIS A 67 8.80 28.31 39.10
C HIS A 67 8.00 29.32 38.29
N SER A 68 6.76 29.54 38.72
CA SER A 68 5.82 30.51 38.17
C SER A 68 6.32 31.94 38.38
N TYR A 69 6.72 32.62 37.31
CA TYR A 69 6.83 34.07 37.30
C TYR A 69 5.50 34.65 36.81
N ALA A 70 4.82 35.37 37.70
CA ALA A 70 3.61 36.12 37.37
C ALA A 70 3.97 37.28 36.42
N ALA A 71 3.35 37.32 35.24
CA ALA A 71 3.36 38.48 34.36
C ALA A 71 2.11 39.34 34.64
N PRO A 72 2.23 40.66 34.82
CA PRO A 72 1.10 41.56 35.00
C PRO A 72 0.38 41.82 33.68
N GLY A 73 -0.94 41.95 33.78
CA GLY A 73 -1.87 41.97 32.66
C GLY A 73 -1.94 43.27 31.85
N LEU A 74 -2.52 43.13 30.66
CA LEU A 74 -3.09 44.21 29.86
C LEU A 74 -4.43 43.76 29.25
N SER A 75 -5.34 44.73 29.22
CA SER A 75 -6.80 44.66 29.07
C SER A 75 -7.31 44.57 27.61
N PRO A 76 -8.64 44.44 27.38
CA PRO A 76 -9.23 43.88 26.16
C PRO A 76 -9.58 44.93 25.08
N GLY A 77 -9.57 44.49 23.82
CA GLY A 77 -10.09 45.22 22.67
C GLY A 77 -11.34 44.53 22.10
N VAL A 78 -12.45 45.26 22.13
CA VAL A 78 -13.80 44.89 21.70
C VAL A 78 -14.00 45.22 20.20
N GLY A 79 -14.67 44.32 19.47
CA GLY A 79 -15.22 44.55 18.13
C GLY A 79 -15.34 43.20 17.40
N GLY A 80 -16.49 42.61 17.11
CA GLY A 80 -17.80 43.18 16.82
C GLY A 80 -18.03 43.10 15.32
N LEU A 81 -18.49 41.95 14.81
CA LEU A 81 -19.23 41.89 13.54
C LEU A 81 -20.13 40.65 13.51
N GLU A 82 -21.43 40.89 13.66
CA GLU A 82 -22.51 39.96 13.33
C GLU A 82 -22.69 39.88 11.81
N VAL A 83 -22.93 38.68 11.28
CA VAL A 83 -23.79 38.50 10.10
C VAL A 83 -24.71 37.31 10.35
N ILE A 84 -26.00 37.64 10.40
CA ILE A 84 -27.18 36.76 10.47
C ILE A 84 -27.57 36.35 9.04
N GLY A 85 -28.06 35.12 8.81
CA GLY A 85 -28.73 34.85 7.52
C GLY A 85 -29.06 33.42 7.05
N ILE A 86 -29.64 32.58 7.91
CA ILE A 86 -30.73 31.59 7.69
C ILE A 86 -31.06 31.08 6.25
N ASN A 87 -31.12 29.74 6.11
CA ASN A 87 -32.16 28.87 5.48
C ASN A 87 -31.48 27.55 5.04
N GLY A 88 -31.88 26.33 5.41
CA GLY A 88 -33.21 25.80 5.68
C GLY A 88 -33.52 24.73 4.63
N ALA A 89 -33.36 23.44 4.95
CA ALA A 89 -34.03 22.34 4.23
C ALA A 89 -33.94 21.03 5.04
N ALA A 90 -35.09 20.60 5.51
CA ALA A 90 -35.32 19.32 6.17
C ALA A 90 -35.19 18.16 5.16
N GLY A 91 -34.60 17.05 5.61
CA GLY A 91 -34.50 15.80 4.88
C GLY A 91 -34.58 14.61 5.82
N VAL A 92 -35.80 14.21 6.13
CA VAL A 92 -36.19 13.00 6.84
C VAL A 92 -35.83 11.76 5.99
N GLY A 93 -35.21 10.74 6.59
CA GLY A 93 -35.08 9.45 5.89
C GLY A 93 -34.27 8.37 6.60
N GLY A 94 -34.97 7.47 7.29
CA GLY A 94 -34.71 6.03 7.19
C GLY A 94 -33.65 5.42 8.12
N GLY A 95 -34.11 4.93 9.26
CA GLY A 95 -33.37 3.97 10.08
C GLY A 95 -33.16 2.64 9.34
N GLY A 96 -31.94 2.13 9.46
CA GLY A 96 -31.56 0.78 9.05
C GLY A 96 -30.48 0.27 10.00
N GLY A 97 -30.91 -0.25 11.15
CA GLY A 97 -30.05 -0.93 12.11
C GLY A 97 -29.51 -2.23 11.52
N GLY A 98 -28.44 -2.14 10.75
CA GLY A 98 -27.64 -3.28 10.34
C GLY A 98 -26.67 -3.65 11.46
N ALA A 99 -26.88 -4.80 12.09
CA ALA A 99 -25.99 -5.35 13.10
C ALA A 99 -24.53 -5.36 12.60
N VAL A 100 -23.69 -4.51 13.20
CA VAL A 100 -22.25 -4.52 13.00
C VAL A 100 -21.71 -5.74 13.74
N MET A 101 -21.65 -6.87 13.03
CA MET A 101 -20.97 -8.07 13.50
C MET A 101 -19.47 -7.75 13.57
N SER A 102 -19.04 -7.22 14.71
CA SER A 102 -17.63 -6.99 15.04
C SER A 102 -16.97 -8.36 15.15
N ARG A 103 -16.55 -8.89 14.01
CA ARG A 103 -15.86 -10.16 13.90
C ARG A 103 -14.45 -9.94 14.46
N ARG A 104 -14.24 -10.35 15.71
CA ARG A 104 -12.91 -10.52 16.29
C ARG A 104 -12.05 -11.27 15.28
N VAL A 105 -11.00 -10.60 14.80
CA VAL A 105 -9.93 -11.23 14.05
C VAL A 105 -9.24 -12.16 15.03
N TYR A 106 -9.57 -13.45 14.97
CA TYR A 106 -8.73 -14.47 15.57
C TYR A 106 -7.43 -14.50 14.78
N GLY A 107 -6.34 -14.06 15.44
CA GLY A 107 -4.98 -14.32 14.99
C GLY A 107 -4.75 -15.82 14.99
N GLY A 108 -5.11 -16.47 13.88
CA GLY A 108 -4.72 -17.84 13.59
C GLY A 108 -3.23 -17.85 13.26
N SER A 109 -2.41 -18.08 14.28
CA SER A 109 -1.00 -18.41 14.11
C SER A 109 -0.91 -19.77 13.41
N CYS A 110 -0.71 -19.75 12.10
CA CYS A 110 -0.40 -20.94 11.33
C CYS A 110 1.06 -21.35 11.62
N MET A 111 1.21 -22.36 12.47
CA MET A 111 2.46 -23.09 12.67
C MET A 111 2.82 -23.84 11.39
N ALA A 112 3.63 -23.23 10.52
CA ALA A 112 4.35 -23.94 9.48
C ALA A 112 5.82 -24.04 9.91
N GLY A 113 6.22 -25.24 10.33
CA GLY A 113 7.58 -25.58 10.70
C GLY A 113 8.52 -25.49 9.51
N GLY A 114 9.53 -24.64 9.64
CA GLY A 114 10.62 -24.48 8.69
C GLY A 114 11.78 -23.77 9.37
N SER A 115 12.71 -24.56 9.90
CA SER A 115 13.94 -24.09 10.54
C SER A 115 14.87 -23.48 9.49
N GLY A 116 14.70 -22.19 9.21
CA GLY A 116 15.59 -21.42 8.36
C GLY A 116 15.72 -20.01 8.90
N ALA A 117 16.93 -19.64 9.30
CA ALA A 117 17.41 -18.32 9.74
C ALA A 117 16.29 -17.30 10.03
N SER A 118 16.02 -17.11 11.32
CA SER A 118 15.08 -16.12 11.86
C SER A 118 15.48 -14.69 11.45
N ALA A 119 15.16 -14.32 10.20
CA ALA A 119 14.93 -12.95 9.83
C ALA A 119 13.89 -12.41 10.82
N GLY A 120 14.20 -11.29 11.48
CA GLY A 120 13.30 -10.69 12.46
C GLY A 120 11.89 -10.51 11.89
N PRO A 121 10.86 -10.35 12.74
CA PRO A 121 9.49 -10.20 12.28
C PRO A 121 9.39 -8.95 11.39
N GLY A 122 9.35 -9.13 10.07
CA GLY A 122 9.20 -8.04 9.12
C GLY A 122 7.93 -7.24 9.40
N VAL A 123 7.97 -5.94 9.13
CA VAL A 123 6.86 -5.02 9.41
C VAL A 123 5.89 -5.04 8.24
N VAL A 124 4.61 -5.27 8.48
CA VAL A 124 3.59 -5.19 7.42
C VAL A 124 3.45 -3.73 7.00
N VAL A 125 3.82 -3.42 5.76
CA VAL A 125 3.75 -2.07 5.18
C VAL A 125 2.62 -1.95 4.15
N GLY A 126 2.20 -3.05 3.54
CA GLY A 126 1.14 -3.08 2.54
C GLY A 126 0.22 -4.29 2.69
N VAL A 127 -1.09 -4.11 2.43
CA VAL A 127 -2.07 -5.20 2.42
C VAL A 127 -3.03 -5.06 1.24
N ILE A 128 -3.30 -6.16 0.54
CA ILE A 128 -4.43 -6.30 -0.38
C ILE A 128 -5.47 -7.17 0.30
N ASN A 129 -6.64 -6.59 0.61
CA ASN A 129 -7.81 -7.36 1.00
C ASN A 129 -8.66 -7.67 -0.23
N TRP A 130 -8.55 -8.90 -0.73
CA TRP A 130 -9.19 -9.33 -1.96
C TRP A 130 -10.71 -9.39 -1.82
N ALA A 131 -11.20 -9.85 -0.68
CA ALA A 131 -12.62 -9.98 -0.39
C ALA A 131 -13.30 -8.60 -0.29
N GLN A 132 -12.71 -7.68 0.48
CA GLN A 132 -13.24 -6.32 0.67
C GLN A 132 -12.86 -5.37 -0.46
N LYS A 133 -11.96 -5.78 -1.36
CA LYS A 133 -11.41 -4.95 -2.45
C LYS A 133 -10.83 -3.64 -1.91
N THR A 134 -9.98 -3.74 -0.90
CA THR A 134 -9.28 -2.59 -0.30
C THR A 134 -7.77 -2.79 -0.37
N PHE A 135 -7.04 -1.69 -0.46
CA PHE A 135 -5.61 -1.62 -0.19
C PHE A 135 -5.38 -0.97 1.17
N GLU A 136 -4.31 -1.37 1.83
CA GLU A 136 -3.77 -0.71 3.02
C GLU A 136 -2.30 -0.39 2.77
N VAL A 137 -1.89 0.84 2.98
CA VAL A 137 -0.50 1.29 2.87
C VAL A 137 -0.16 2.04 4.16
N HIS A 138 0.84 1.55 4.91
CA HIS A 138 1.25 2.08 6.21
C HIS A 138 0.08 2.34 7.17
N GLY A 139 -0.83 1.36 7.30
CA GLY A 139 -2.00 1.43 8.18
C GLY A 139 -3.18 2.25 7.64
N GLN A 140 -3.03 2.94 6.50
CA GLN A 140 -4.13 3.68 5.87
C GLN A 140 -4.86 2.80 4.87
N ARG A 141 -6.16 2.56 5.12
CA ARG A 141 -7.00 1.71 4.25
C ARG A 141 -7.82 2.52 3.26
N ARG A 142 -7.84 2.10 1.99
CA ARG A 142 -8.63 2.70 0.90
C ARG A 142 -9.33 1.62 0.08
N ALA A 143 -10.55 1.88 -0.38
CA ALA A 143 -11.22 0.97 -1.30
C ALA A 143 -10.63 1.10 -2.71
N ILE A 144 -10.40 -0.04 -3.38
CA ILE A 144 -9.80 -0.09 -4.73
C ILE A 144 -10.61 0.74 -5.73
N LYS A 145 -11.93 0.81 -5.58
CA LYS A 145 -12.80 1.62 -6.44
C LYS A 145 -12.56 3.13 -6.32
N ASP A 146 -12.06 3.61 -5.17
CA ASP A 146 -11.85 5.03 -4.90
C ASP A 146 -10.47 5.47 -5.42
N ILE A 147 -9.50 4.55 -5.38
CA ILE A 147 -8.11 4.79 -5.82
C ILE A 147 -7.85 4.35 -7.27
N ARG A 148 -8.80 3.68 -7.94
CA ARG A 148 -8.65 3.17 -9.31
C ARG A 148 -9.78 3.64 -10.23
N ARG A 149 -9.40 4.29 -11.32
CA ARG A 149 -10.32 4.72 -12.39
C ARG A 149 -9.98 4.01 -13.70
N LYS A 150 -11.01 3.68 -14.47
CA LYS A 150 -10.83 3.16 -15.83
C LYS A 150 -10.77 4.32 -16.81
N ALA A 151 -9.88 4.24 -17.79
CA ALA A 151 -9.94 5.16 -18.92
C ALA A 151 -11.29 5.06 -19.64
N LYS A 152 -11.81 6.21 -20.11
CA LYS A 152 -13.00 6.25 -20.96
C LYS A 152 -12.62 5.73 -22.35
N GLY A 153 -13.43 4.83 -22.92
CA GLY A 153 -13.26 4.32 -24.29
C GLY A 153 -13.15 2.79 -24.41
N LEU A 154 -13.68 2.24 -25.49
CA LEU A 154 -13.80 0.78 -25.72
C LEU A 154 -12.46 0.06 -25.97
N ARG A 155 -11.41 0.78 -26.40
CA ARG A 155 -10.10 0.19 -26.72
C ARG A 155 -9.02 0.45 -25.69
N ASN A 156 -9.29 1.27 -24.66
CA ASN A 156 -8.25 1.67 -23.73
C ASN A 156 -8.08 0.65 -22.58
N LYS A 157 -6.93 -0.02 -22.55
CA LYS A 157 -6.56 -0.97 -21.49
C LYS A 157 -5.96 -0.30 -20.26
N SER A 158 -5.66 1.01 -20.32
CA SER A 158 -5.12 1.81 -19.21
C SER A 158 -6.02 1.82 -17.97
N ARG A 159 -5.38 1.89 -16.80
CA ARG A 159 -6.00 2.05 -15.50
C ARG A 159 -5.27 3.15 -14.75
N TYR A 160 -6.00 4.17 -14.32
CA TYR A 160 -5.44 5.26 -13.55
C TYR A 160 -5.52 4.92 -12.06
N TRP A 161 -4.41 5.07 -11.35
CA TRP A 161 -4.30 4.76 -9.92
C TRP A 161 -3.76 5.96 -9.16
N LYS A 162 -4.46 6.35 -8.09
CA LYS A 162 -4.06 7.48 -7.22
C LYS A 162 -4.36 7.15 -5.77
N TRP A 163 -3.35 7.20 -4.90
CA TRP A 163 -3.53 6.80 -3.49
C TRP A 163 -4.41 7.77 -2.70
N GLY A 164 -4.21 9.07 -2.89
CA GLY A 164 -4.92 10.12 -2.16
C GLY A 164 -4.70 11.50 -2.77
N GLU A 165 -5.35 12.50 -2.18
CA GLU A 165 -5.13 13.91 -2.55
C GLU A 165 -3.68 14.31 -2.22
N GLY A 166 -3.03 15.04 -3.11
CA GLY A 166 -1.61 15.43 -3.00
C GLY A 166 -0.59 14.35 -3.40
N ARG A 167 -1.02 13.15 -3.81
CA ARG A 167 -0.15 12.11 -4.38
C ARG A 167 -0.23 12.11 -5.90
N GLU A 168 0.80 11.61 -6.55
CA GLU A 168 0.80 11.44 -8.01
C GLU A 168 -0.24 10.40 -8.44
N GLU A 169 -0.79 10.59 -9.63
CA GLU A 169 -1.65 9.59 -10.28
C GLU A 169 -0.83 8.89 -11.37
N PHE A 170 -0.96 7.56 -11.43
CA PHE A 170 -0.24 6.71 -12.37
C PHE A 170 -1.18 6.12 -13.42
N ASP A 171 -0.84 6.24 -14.70
CA ASP A 171 -1.41 5.43 -15.77
C ASP A 171 -0.70 4.08 -15.81
N VAL A 172 -1.44 3.02 -15.48
CA VAL A 172 -0.92 1.66 -15.44
C VAL A 172 -1.46 0.86 -16.62
N VAL A 173 -0.54 0.37 -17.43
CA VAL A 173 -0.84 -0.31 -18.69
C VAL A 173 0.01 -1.58 -18.82
N TYR A 174 -0.56 -2.61 -19.44
CA TYR A 174 0.19 -3.82 -19.79
C TYR A 174 0.74 -3.68 -21.22
N ARG A 175 2.07 -3.69 -21.37
CA ARG A 175 2.80 -3.57 -22.64
C ARG A 175 4.02 -4.49 -22.62
N ASP A 176 4.39 -5.03 -23.78
CA ASP A 176 5.65 -5.76 -23.98
C ASP A 176 5.96 -6.87 -22.95
N GLY A 177 4.92 -7.56 -22.49
CA GLY A 177 5.05 -8.64 -21.50
C GLY A 177 5.20 -8.15 -20.05
N GLY A 178 4.89 -6.90 -19.75
CA GLY A 178 4.97 -6.37 -18.39
C GLY A 178 3.92 -5.32 -18.10
N TRP A 179 3.89 -4.90 -16.85
CA TRP A 179 3.13 -3.73 -16.40
C TRP A 179 4.06 -2.52 -16.35
N GLU A 180 3.59 -1.39 -16.84
CA GLU A 180 4.27 -0.10 -16.74
C GLU A 180 3.35 0.88 -16.04
N ALA A 181 3.90 1.63 -15.10
CA ALA A 181 3.23 2.71 -14.38
C ALA A 181 3.89 4.04 -14.75
N ALA A 182 3.20 4.85 -15.54
CA ALA A 182 3.65 6.17 -15.93
C ALA A 182 2.97 7.24 -15.08
N CYS A 183 3.72 8.19 -14.55
CA CYS A 183 3.16 9.33 -13.84
C CYS A 183 2.35 10.19 -14.83
N THR A 184 1.11 10.51 -14.48
CA THR A 184 0.21 11.25 -15.38
C THR A 184 0.57 12.73 -15.52
N SER A 185 1.25 13.32 -14.53
CA SER A 185 1.65 14.72 -14.55
C SER A 185 2.92 14.93 -15.38
N THR A 186 3.89 14.01 -15.29
CA THR A 186 5.19 14.12 -15.99
C THR A 186 5.27 13.28 -17.27
N GLY A 187 4.44 12.26 -17.41
CA GLY A 187 4.54 11.25 -18.48
C GLY A 187 5.69 10.24 -18.30
N ALA A 188 6.52 10.39 -17.27
CA ALA A 188 7.67 9.52 -17.03
C ALA A 188 7.23 8.15 -16.51
N VAL A 189 7.92 7.09 -16.92
CA VAL A 189 7.71 5.74 -16.37
C VAL A 189 8.39 5.66 -15.02
N GLU A 190 7.60 5.57 -13.96
CA GLU A 190 8.08 5.56 -12.57
C GLU A 190 8.18 4.14 -12.00
N GLY A 191 7.56 3.15 -12.67
CA GLY A 191 7.70 1.75 -12.29
C GLY A 191 7.40 0.79 -13.43
N LYS A 192 8.04 -0.37 -13.39
CA LYS A 192 7.85 -1.45 -14.36
C LYS A 192 7.91 -2.81 -13.67
N LEU A 193 6.97 -3.68 -13.99
CA LEU A 193 6.98 -5.10 -13.61
C LEU A 193 7.08 -5.95 -14.86
N SER A 194 8.27 -6.48 -15.14
CA SER A 194 8.51 -7.38 -16.27
C SER A 194 8.09 -8.80 -15.90
N VAL A 195 7.08 -9.35 -16.59
CA VAL A 195 6.50 -10.67 -16.31
C VAL A 195 6.83 -11.64 -17.45
N PRO A 196 7.65 -12.68 -17.23
CA PRO A 196 7.96 -13.66 -18.26
C PRO A 196 6.68 -14.32 -18.80
N TYR A 197 6.51 -14.31 -20.11
CA TYR A 197 5.36 -14.94 -20.74
C TYR A 197 5.48 -16.47 -20.71
N ARG A 198 4.76 -17.09 -19.76
CA ARG A 198 4.64 -18.55 -19.49
C ARG A 198 5.98 -19.29 -19.27
N PRO A 199 6.02 -20.26 -18.36
CA PRO A 199 7.17 -21.17 -18.30
C PRO A 199 7.24 -21.94 -19.62
N HIS A 200 8.31 -21.70 -20.39
CA HIS A 200 8.62 -22.57 -21.52
C HIS A 200 8.86 -23.98 -20.99
N LEU A 201 8.19 -24.99 -21.56
CA LEU A 201 8.30 -26.40 -21.17
C LEU A 201 9.75 -26.92 -21.21
N PHE A 202 10.62 -26.26 -21.98
CA PHE A 202 12.03 -26.54 -22.07
C PHE A 202 12.81 -25.22 -22.13
N GLY A 203 13.32 -24.74 -21.01
CA GLY A 203 14.12 -23.52 -20.93
C GLY A 203 14.22 -22.95 -19.52
N LYS A 204 15.26 -22.15 -19.27
CA LYS A 204 15.40 -21.41 -18.00
C LYS A 204 14.33 -20.31 -17.97
N THR A 205 13.41 -20.38 -17.01
CA THR A 205 12.42 -19.33 -16.78
C THR A 205 13.13 -18.03 -16.38
N LYS A 206 12.88 -16.95 -17.12
CA LYS A 206 13.34 -15.61 -16.73
C LYS A 206 12.66 -15.24 -15.40
N PRO A 207 13.35 -14.55 -14.48
CA PRO A 207 12.70 -14.09 -13.26
C PRO A 207 11.73 -12.94 -13.54
N ILE A 208 10.79 -12.72 -12.62
CA ILE A 208 9.96 -11.51 -12.60
C ILE A 208 10.82 -10.38 -12.02
N VAL A 209 10.90 -9.26 -12.72
CA VAL A 209 11.73 -8.10 -12.34
C VAL A 209 10.83 -6.89 -12.10
N LEU A 210 11.03 -6.23 -10.96
CA LEU A 210 10.42 -4.97 -10.59
C LEU A 210 11.47 -3.86 -10.65
N GLU A 211 11.18 -2.82 -11.40
CA GLU A 211 11.98 -1.60 -11.47
C GLU A 211 11.13 -0.45 -10.93
N LEU A 212 11.66 0.34 -10.01
CA LEU A 212 11.03 1.55 -9.48
C LEU A 212 12.00 2.72 -9.56
N SER A 213 11.53 3.85 -10.06
CA SER A 213 12.33 5.08 -10.10
C SER A 213 12.58 5.63 -8.69
N ARG A 214 13.60 6.48 -8.56
CA ARG A 214 13.83 7.23 -7.30
C ARG A 214 12.64 8.05 -6.83
N THR A 215 11.89 8.65 -7.75
CA THR A 215 10.73 9.48 -7.42
C THR A 215 9.61 8.62 -6.85
N ALA A 216 9.33 7.47 -7.48
CA ALA A 216 8.39 6.48 -6.98
C ALA A 216 8.80 5.96 -5.60
N LEU A 217 10.07 5.60 -5.41
CA LEU A 217 10.58 5.09 -4.14
C LEU A 217 10.29 6.03 -2.97
N LYS A 218 10.51 7.33 -3.16
CA LYS A 218 10.38 8.30 -2.07
C LYS A 218 8.94 8.46 -1.58
N HIS A 219 7.95 8.30 -2.47
CA HIS A 219 6.58 8.67 -2.18
C HIS A 219 5.60 7.49 -2.20
N ASP A 220 5.67 6.65 -3.22
CA ASP A 220 4.60 5.70 -3.55
C ASP A 220 5.11 4.26 -3.79
N GLU A 221 6.27 3.91 -3.23
CA GLU A 221 6.91 2.61 -3.36
C GLU A 221 5.96 1.43 -3.05
N VAL A 222 5.48 1.37 -1.81
CA VAL A 222 4.58 0.28 -1.36
C VAL A 222 3.29 0.28 -2.16
N PHE A 223 2.78 1.47 -2.52
CA PHE A 223 1.56 1.58 -3.31
C PHE A 223 1.73 0.98 -4.72
N LEU A 224 2.83 1.28 -5.40
CA LEU A 224 3.16 0.73 -6.73
C LEU A 224 3.37 -0.78 -6.67
N ILE A 225 4.05 -1.30 -5.65
CA ILE A 225 4.19 -2.75 -5.42
C ILE A 225 2.82 -3.43 -5.35
N LEU A 226 1.90 -2.89 -4.53
CA LEU A 226 0.54 -3.43 -4.40
C LEU A 226 -0.24 -3.36 -5.71
N ILE A 227 -0.10 -2.27 -6.48
CA ILE A 227 -0.74 -2.14 -7.80
C ILE A 227 -0.24 -3.22 -8.74
N PHE A 228 1.07 -3.43 -8.83
CA PHE A 228 1.66 -4.42 -9.74
C PHE A 228 1.24 -5.85 -9.38
N ILE A 229 1.29 -6.22 -8.11
CA ILE A 229 0.77 -7.52 -7.62
C ILE A 229 -0.71 -7.66 -7.99
N TYR A 230 -1.53 -6.65 -7.69
CA TYR A 230 -2.96 -6.69 -8.00
C TYR A 230 -3.25 -6.88 -9.48
N CYS A 231 -2.59 -6.09 -10.33
CA CYS A 231 -2.76 -6.13 -11.78
C CYS A 231 -2.35 -7.49 -12.35
N GLU A 232 -1.21 -8.02 -11.90
CA GLU A 232 -0.69 -9.30 -12.37
C GLU A 232 -1.62 -10.46 -11.99
N VAL A 233 -2.04 -10.55 -10.74
CA VAL A 233 -2.99 -11.57 -10.28
C VAL A 233 -4.30 -11.49 -11.06
N LYS A 234 -4.83 -10.28 -11.27
CA LYS A 234 -6.08 -10.08 -12.04
C LYS A 234 -5.96 -10.41 -13.53
N ARG A 235 -4.74 -10.41 -14.08
CA ARG A 235 -4.49 -10.86 -15.45
C ARG A 235 -4.39 -12.38 -15.52
N GLN A 236 -3.72 -13.01 -14.56
CA GLN A 236 -3.65 -14.47 -14.45
C GLN A 236 -5.03 -15.09 -14.26
N GLU A 237 -5.92 -14.48 -13.47
CA GLU A 237 -7.31 -14.94 -13.27
C GLU A 237 -8.18 -14.92 -14.55
N LYS A 238 -7.77 -14.19 -15.59
CA LYS A 238 -8.49 -14.11 -16.87
C LYS A 238 -7.97 -15.07 -17.94
N THR A 239 -6.79 -15.64 -17.72
CA THR A 239 -6.11 -16.51 -18.68
C THR A 239 -6.49 -17.96 -18.41
#